data_AF-A0A353Q4J2-F1
#
_entry.id   AF-A0A353Q4J2-F1
#
_cell.length_a   1.000
_cell.length_b   1.000
_cell.length_c   1.000
_cell.angle_alpha   90.00
_cell.angle_beta   90.00
_cell.angle_gamma   90.00
#
_symmetry.space_group_name_H-M   'P 1'
#
loop_
_entity.id
_entity.type
_entity.pdbx_description
1 polymer ?
#
loop_
_entity_poly.entity_id
_entity_poly.type
_entity_poly.pdbx_seq_one_letter_code
_entity_poly.pdbx_strand_id
1 'polypeptide(L)'
;MIMINEVSKKTGIPVNDLLGKSRKHEVSCVRQLYYKLLKEKTGFSTAKVAELCSRNHATVLYGIRKVNDMLQIGDKYAVRMWNKIKDLEA
;
A
#
# COMPACT_ATOMS: atom_id res chain seq x y z
N MET A 1 -1.57 -6.89 12.45
CA MET A 1 -0.30 -7.25 11.76
C MET A 1 -0.48 -8.38 10.73
N ILE A 2 -1.61 -9.08 10.69
CA ILE A 2 -1.87 -10.17 9.73
C ILE A 2 -1.93 -9.64 8.28
N MET A 3 -2.58 -8.50 8.06
CA MET A 3 -2.77 -7.97 6.69
C MET A 3 -1.47 -7.62 5.96
N ILE A 4 -0.45 -7.07 6.63
CA ILE A 4 0.84 -6.77 5.96
C ILE A 4 1.59 -8.05 5.56
N ASN A 5 1.47 -9.11 6.34
CA ASN A 5 2.07 -10.40 6.01
C ASN A 5 1.38 -11.02 4.79
N GLU A 6 0.06 -10.94 4.69
CA GLU A 6 -0.69 -11.39 3.51
C GLU A 6 -0.36 -10.56 2.26
N VAL A 7 -0.24 -9.24 2.40
CA VAL A 7 0.24 -8.37 1.30
C VAL A 7 1.63 -8.80 0.84
N SER A 8 2.55 -9.05 1.77
CA SER A 8 3.90 -9.52 1.45
C SER A 8 3.86 -10.84 0.70
N LYS A 9 3.11 -11.83 1.19
CA LYS A 9 2.96 -13.15 0.58
C LYS A 9 2.39 -13.09 -0.84
N LYS A 10 1.33 -12.30 -1.06
CA LYS A 10 0.66 -12.23 -2.38
C LYS A 10 1.45 -11.41 -3.41
N THR A 11 2.17 -10.38 -2.97
CA THR A 11 2.92 -9.49 -3.86
C THR A 11 4.35 -9.95 -4.10
N GLY A 12 4.94 -10.69 -3.15
CA GLY A 12 6.35 -11.09 -3.15
C GLY A 12 7.28 -10.01 -2.58
N ILE A 13 6.76 -8.87 -2.13
CA ILE A 13 7.56 -7.81 -1.51
C ILE A 13 7.73 -8.11 -0.02
N PRO A 14 8.95 -8.18 0.54
CA PRO A 14 9.14 -8.45 1.96
C PRO A 14 8.50 -7.38 2.86
N VAL A 15 7.97 -7.80 4.02
CA VAL A 15 7.41 -6.87 5.03
C VAL A 15 8.41 -5.77 5.40
N ASN A 16 9.69 -6.13 5.55
CA ASN A 16 10.76 -5.18 5.85
C ASN A 16 10.93 -4.13 4.76
N ASP A 17 10.64 -4.45 3.50
CA ASP A 17 10.67 -3.49 2.40
C ASP A 17 9.41 -2.63 2.37
N LEU A 18 8.24 -3.21 2.68
CA LEU A 18 6.98 -2.47 2.79
C LEU A 18 7.02 -1.43 3.92
N LEU A 19 7.59 -1.76 5.08
CA LEU A 19 7.78 -0.80 6.19
C LEU A 19 9.10 0.01 6.06
N GLY A 20 10.06 -0.50 5.29
CA GLY A 20 11.38 0.07 5.09
C GLY A 20 11.43 1.22 4.08
N LYS A 21 12.60 1.86 4.00
CA LYS A 21 12.81 3.10 3.23
C LYS A 21 13.19 2.89 1.76
N SER A 22 13.14 1.65 1.26
CA SER A 22 13.46 1.32 -0.13
C SER A 22 12.62 2.15 -1.10
N ARG A 23 13.30 2.84 -2.02
CA ARG A 23 12.70 3.70 -3.05
C ARG A 23 12.56 2.99 -4.40
N LYS A 24 12.86 1.69 -4.49
CA LYS A 24 12.61 0.89 -5.69
C LYS A 24 11.14 1.06 -6.08
N HIS A 25 10.90 1.32 -7.37
CA HIS A 25 9.58 1.63 -7.89
C HIS A 25 8.52 0.62 -7.45
N GLU A 26 8.83 -0.67 -7.63
CA GLU A 26 7.98 -1.81 -7.27
C GLU A 26 7.58 -1.81 -5.80
N VAL A 27 8.57 -1.69 -4.90
CA VAL A 27 8.34 -1.65 -3.46
C VAL A 27 7.50 -0.43 -3.08
N SER A 28 7.82 0.74 -3.65
CA SER A 28 7.07 1.97 -3.35
C SER A 28 5.62 1.88 -3.81
N CYS A 29 5.36 1.31 -4.99
CA CYS A 29 4.02 1.14 -5.51
C CYS A 29 3.19 0.21 -4.60
N VAL A 30 3.71 -0.97 -4.25
CA VAL A 30 3.00 -1.91 -3.37
C VAL A 30 2.76 -1.32 -1.98
N ARG A 31 3.73 -0.59 -1.43
CA ARG A 31 3.57 0.11 -0.15
C ARG A 31 2.43 1.14 -0.19
N GLN A 32 2.33 1.90 -1.28
CA GLN A 32 1.26 2.89 -1.45
C GLN A 32 -0.10 2.23 -1.66
N LEU A 33 -0.15 1.11 -2.39
CA LEU A 33 -1.36 0.28 -2.49
C LEU A 33 -1.78 -0.28 -1.12
N TYR A 34 -0.82 -0.64 -0.27
CA TYR A 34 -1.12 -1.04 1.11
C TYR A 34 -1.73 0.10 1.93
N TYR A 35 -1.30 1.36 1.73
CA TYR A 35 -1.95 2.50 2.38
C TYR A 35 -3.42 2.64 1.96
N LYS A 36 -3.69 2.49 0.65
CA LYS A 36 -5.05 2.49 0.10
C LYS A 36 -5.87 1.35 0.71
N LEU A 37 -5.32 0.14 0.75
CA LEU A 37 -5.98 -1.05 1.32
C LEU A 37 -6.39 -0.82 2.78
N LEU A 38 -5.46 -0.36 3.62
CA LEU A 38 -5.76 -0.04 5.01
C LEU A 38 -6.88 0.99 5.10
N LYS A 39 -6.83 2.04 4.28
CA LYS A 39 -7.85 3.10 4.29
C LYS A 39 -9.24 2.56 3.95
N GLU A 40 -9.34 1.67 2.97
CA GLU A 40 -10.61 1.12 2.49
C GLU A 40 -11.18 0.03 3.38
N LYS A 41 -10.32 -0.82 3.96
CA LYS A 41 -10.78 -2.02 4.70
C LYS A 41 -10.95 -1.81 6.20
N THR A 42 -10.30 -0.81 6.78
CA THR A 42 -10.40 -0.58 8.24
C THR A 42 -11.06 0.74 8.61
N GLY A 43 -11.26 1.65 7.65
CA GLY A 43 -11.72 3.02 7.92
C GLY A 43 -10.70 3.88 8.68
N PHE A 44 -9.45 3.44 8.84
CA PHE A 44 -8.44 4.20 9.60
C PHE A 44 -8.22 5.61 9.05
N SER A 45 -7.93 6.57 9.93
CA SER A 45 -7.48 7.89 9.51
C SER A 45 -6.13 7.80 8.79
N THR A 46 -5.84 8.78 7.93
CA THR A 46 -4.53 8.83 7.24
C THR A 46 -3.39 8.95 8.24
N ALA A 47 -3.64 9.63 9.38
CA ALA A 47 -2.69 9.73 10.50
C ALA A 47 -2.43 8.35 11.13
N LYS A 48 -3.47 7.52 11.32
CA LYS A 48 -3.29 6.16 11.85
C LYS A 48 -2.54 5.25 10.88
N VAL A 49 -2.83 5.35 9.58
CA VAL A 49 -2.07 4.62 8.55
C VAL A 49 -0.58 5.04 8.56
N ALA A 50 -0.32 6.34 8.70
CA ALA A 50 1.03 6.89 8.81
C ALA A 50 1.79 6.37 10.04
N GLU A 51 1.13 6.32 11.20
CA GLU A 51 1.67 5.72 12.43
C GLU A 51 2.05 4.24 12.21
N LEU A 52 1.10 3.43 11.70
CA LEU A 52 1.29 1.99 11.45
C LEU A 52 2.41 1.70 10.46
N CYS A 53 2.63 2.59 9.49
CA CYS A 53 3.65 2.43 8.46
C CYS A 53 4.95 3.17 8.79
N SER A 54 5.04 3.84 9.94
CA SER A 54 6.16 4.71 10.33
C SER A 54 6.53 5.73 9.23
N ARG A 55 5.52 6.48 8.77
CA ARG A 55 5.64 7.47 7.69
C ARG A 55 5.03 8.79 8.09
N ASN A 56 5.41 9.85 7.38
CA ASN A 56 4.75 11.14 7.51
C ASN A 56 3.34 11.05 6.90
N HIS A 57 2.36 11.67 7.56
CA HIS A 57 0.98 11.79 7.09
C HIS A 57 0.88 12.26 5.63
N ALA A 58 1.65 13.29 5.24
CA ALA A 58 1.65 13.82 3.88
C ALA A 58 2.17 12.78 2.86
N THR A 59 3.12 11.93 3.26
CA THR A 59 3.61 10.83 2.41
C THR A 59 2.54 9.78 2.15
N VAL A 60 1.74 9.44 3.18
CA VAL A 60 0.62 8.50 3.02
C VAL A 60 -0.45 9.09 2.12
N LEU A 61 -0.84 10.34 2.35
CA LEU A 61 -1.84 11.05 1.53
C LEU A 61 -1.42 11.10 0.05
N TYR A 62 -0.19 11.54 -0.22
CA TYR A 62 0.37 11.56 -1.57
C TYR A 62 0.42 10.16 -2.18
N GLY A 63 0.83 9.16 -1.39
CA GLY A 63 0.90 7.76 -1.82
C GLY A 63 -0.45 7.22 -2.28
N ILE A 64 -1.50 7.42 -1.48
CA ILE A 64 -2.86 6.98 -1.82
C ILE A 64 -3.34 7.67 -3.10
N ARG A 65 -3.16 9.00 -3.22
CA ARG A 65 -3.53 9.74 -4.44
C ARG A 65 -2.82 9.17 -5.66
N LYS A 66 -1.50 9.01 -5.56
CA LYS A 66 -0.67 8.48 -6.65
C LYS A 66 -1.15 7.12 -7.15
N VAL A 67 -1.42 6.17 -6.25
CA VAL A 67 -1.89 4.84 -6.69
C VAL A 67 -3.32 4.86 -7.19
N ASN A 68 -4.18 5.75 -6.70
CA ASN A 68 -5.51 5.95 -7.29
C ASN A 68 -5.40 6.44 -8.73
N ASP A 69 -4.54 7.44 -8.99
CA ASP A 69 -4.28 7.95 -10.34
C ASP A 69 -3.74 6.84 -11.25
N MET A 70 -2.77 6.04 -10.76
CA MET A 70 -2.22 4.89 -11.49
C MET A 70 -3.28 3.83 -11.82
N LEU A 71 -4.16 3.51 -10.87
CA LEU A 71 -5.25 2.56 -11.09
C LEU A 71 -6.28 3.09 -12.09
N GLN A 72 -6.58 4.38 -12.03
CA GLN A 72 -7.51 5.04 -12.95
C GLN A 72 -7.02 4.99 -14.40
N ILE A 73 -5.73 5.22 -14.64
CA ILE A 73 -5.14 5.16 -15.99
C ILE A 73 -4.79 3.73 -16.44
N GLY A 74 -5.06 2.71 -15.61
CA GLY A 74 -4.77 1.33 -15.94
C GLY A 74 -3.28 0.98 -15.94
N ASP A 75 -2.46 1.61 -15.09
CA ASP A 75 -1.05 1.27 -14.95
C ASP A 75 -0.90 -0.24 -14.68
N LYS A 76 -0.21 -0.93 -15.60
CA LYS A 76 -0.15 -2.40 -15.61
C LYS A 76 0.40 -2.97 -14.32
N TYR A 77 1.40 -2.32 -13.72
CA TYR A 77 2.02 -2.83 -12.50
C TYR A 77 1.10 -2.61 -11.29
N ALA A 78 0.58 -1.40 -11.12
CA ALA A 78 -0.32 -1.06 -10.03
C ALA A 78 -1.60 -1.91 -10.07
N VAL A 79 -2.24 -2.04 -11.24
CA VAL A 79 -3.45 -2.87 -11.41
C VAL A 79 -3.15 -4.33 -11.07
N ARG A 80 -2.05 -4.89 -11.56
CA ARG A 80 -1.65 -6.26 -11.26
C ARG A 80 -1.41 -6.49 -9.77
N MET A 81 -0.75 -5.57 -9.09
CA MET A 81 -0.50 -5.68 -7.65
C MET A 81 -1.78 -5.47 -6.84
N TRP A 82 -2.63 -4.53 -7.23
CA TRP A 82 -3.89 -4.26 -6.55
C TRP A 82 -4.85 -5.45 -6.63
N ASN A 83 -5.00 -6.06 -7.80
CA ASN A 83 -5.82 -7.26 -7.97
C ASN A 83 -5.38 -8.44 -7.10
N LYS A 84 -4.11 -8.47 -6.67
CA LYS A 84 -3.64 -9.50 -5.73
C LYS A 84 -4.11 -9.25 -4.30
N ILE A 85 -4.38 -8.01 -3.89
CA ILE A 85 -4.54 -7.65 -2.46
C ILE A 85 -5.86 -6.95 -2.12
N LYS A 86 -6.61 -6.43 -3.09
CA LYS A 86 -7.81 -5.61 -2.86
C LYS A 86 -8.96 -6.33 -2.13
N ASP A 87 -9.00 -7.65 -2.24
CA ASP A 87 -10.02 -8.51 -1.64
C ASP A 87 -9.59 -9.05 -0.26
N LEU A 88 -8.48 -8.55 0.29
CA LEU A 88 -8.11 -8.84 1.68
C LEU A 88 -9.06 -8.11 2.64
N GLU A 89 -9.49 -8.82 3.68
CA GLU A 89 -10.28 -8.27 4.78
C GLU A 89 -9.39 -8.05 6.02
N ALA A 90 -9.77 -7.08 6.85
CA ALA A 90 -8.98 -6.61 7.99
C ALA A 90 -9.21 -7.40 9.28
#